data_AF-A0A3D5W821-F1
#
_entry.id   AF-A0A3D5W821-F1
#
_cell.length_a   1.000
_cell.length_b   1.000
_cell.length_c   1.000
_cell.angle_alpha   90.00
_cell.angle_beta   90.00
_cell.angle_gamma   90.00
#
_symmetry.space_group_name_H-M   'P 1'
#
loop_
_entity.id
_entity.type
_entity.pdbx_description
1 polymer ?
#
loop_
_entity_poly.entity_id
_entity_poly.type
_entity_poly.pdbx_seq_one_letter_code
_entity_poly.pdbx_strand_id
1 'polypeptide(L)'
;TFRLGGIQFVNLDTAADTIPWSGGMRGALLRQLPPLEDNPGIRDYVIFSHRPIVDLRPIEERPSDHSIENFGEGEWLREQLLQIGARTIINGHIHNSGERDDQGLHTYIAGEGLAHLDIVRSQGAVGWFDNPGERTARILIGEVSPGEPVRYHWDALNMPLDAHCSTRLRADMAKEKGHFDALLDHLDSICKNDS
;
A
#
# COMPACT_ATOMS: atom_id res chain seq x y z
N THR A 1 -10.36 14.82 0.26
CA THR A 1 -10.78 14.01 1.43
C THR A 1 -12.19 13.53 1.21
N PHE A 2 -12.66 12.51 1.92
CA PHE A 2 -14.06 12.11 1.95
C PHE A 2 -14.44 11.59 3.34
N ARG A 3 -15.74 11.42 3.61
CA ARG A 3 -16.24 10.95 4.91
C ARG A 3 -17.15 9.74 4.76
N LEU A 4 -17.00 8.76 5.64
CA LEU A 4 -17.85 7.57 5.71
C LEU A 4 -17.90 7.05 7.16
N GLY A 5 -19.09 6.76 7.69
CA GLY A 5 -19.24 6.15 9.02
C GLY A 5 -18.65 6.96 10.19
N GLY A 6 -18.56 8.28 10.06
CA GLY A 6 -17.91 9.17 11.03
C GLY A 6 -16.38 9.19 10.95
N ILE A 7 -15.77 8.57 9.94
CA ILE A 7 -14.33 8.65 9.67
C ILE A 7 -14.08 9.64 8.54
N GLN A 8 -13.02 10.43 8.67
CA GLN A 8 -12.52 11.27 7.59
C GLN A 8 -11.29 10.64 6.94
N PHE A 9 -11.45 10.28 5.68
CA PHE A 9 -10.39 9.70 4.86
C PHE A 9 -9.63 10.80 4.13
N VAL A 10 -8.31 10.78 4.27
CA VAL A 10 -7.41 11.83 3.76
C VAL A 10 -6.40 11.18 2.82
N ASN A 11 -6.37 11.64 1.57
CA ASN A 11 -5.40 11.16 0.59
C ASN A 11 -4.26 12.18 0.50
N LEU A 12 -3.04 11.74 0.80
CA LEU A 12 -1.83 12.55 0.78
C LEU A 12 -0.94 12.11 -0.38
N ASP A 13 -0.54 13.09 -1.19
CA ASP A 13 0.43 12.88 -2.25
C ASP A 13 1.85 12.94 -1.67
N THR A 14 2.48 11.77 -1.54
CA THR A 14 3.87 11.60 -1.11
C THR A 14 4.85 11.49 -2.28
N ALA A 15 4.39 11.66 -3.52
CA ALA A 15 5.26 11.86 -4.68
C ALA A 15 5.56 13.35 -4.92
N ALA A 16 4.77 14.25 -4.34
CA ALA A 16 4.99 15.68 -4.40
C ALA A 16 6.10 16.13 -3.44
N ASP A 17 7.32 16.23 -3.95
CA ASP A 17 8.47 16.80 -3.21
C ASP A 17 8.31 18.33 -3.11
N THR A 18 8.19 18.86 -1.89
CA THR A 18 8.06 20.31 -1.65
C THR A 18 8.94 20.77 -0.51
N ILE A 19 9.76 21.81 -0.73
CA ILE A 19 10.56 22.46 0.31
C ILE A 19 10.08 23.92 0.46
N PRO A 20 9.75 24.39 1.68
CA PRO A 20 9.73 23.63 2.94
C PRO A 20 8.65 22.53 2.95
N TRP A 21 8.79 21.52 3.80
CA TRP A 21 7.85 20.36 3.86
C TRP A 21 6.40 20.79 4.09
N SER A 22 6.20 21.89 4.84
CA SER A 22 4.91 22.53 5.10
C SER A 22 4.34 23.33 3.92
N GLY A 23 5.09 23.47 2.83
CA GLY A 23 4.65 24.13 1.61
C GLY A 23 3.69 23.28 0.77
N GLY A 24 3.31 23.83 -0.38
CA GLY A 24 2.57 23.10 -1.41
C GLY A 24 1.16 22.66 -1.00
N MET A 25 0.56 21.82 -1.84
CA MET A 25 -0.82 21.35 -1.64
C MET A 25 -0.94 20.43 -0.43
N ARG A 26 0.06 19.58 -0.16
CA ARG A 26 0.05 18.67 0.99
C ARG A 26 0.10 19.43 2.31
N GLY A 27 1.00 20.40 2.46
CA GLY A 27 1.07 21.23 3.65
C GLY A 27 -0.16 22.13 3.81
N ALA A 28 -0.71 22.65 2.71
CA ALA A 28 -1.96 23.42 2.74
C ALA A 28 -3.16 22.55 3.18
N LEU A 29 -3.25 21.31 2.71
CA LEU A 29 -4.28 20.36 3.12
C LEU A 29 -4.17 20.05 4.62
N LEU A 30 -2.97 19.70 5.11
CA LEU A 30 -2.77 19.38 6.53
C LEU A 30 -3.17 20.52 7.46
N ARG A 31 -2.87 21.78 7.10
CA ARG A 31 -3.31 22.95 7.87
C ARG A 31 -4.82 23.17 7.89
N GLN A 32 -5.54 22.66 6.91
CA GLN A 32 -7.00 22.79 6.84
C GLN A 32 -7.72 21.70 7.64
N LEU A 33 -7.01 20.65 8.07
CA LEU A 33 -7.57 19.59 8.89
C LEU A 33 -7.52 20.01 10.36
N PRO A 34 -8.67 20.23 11.02
CA PRO A 34 -8.68 20.53 12.44
C PRO A 34 -8.25 19.29 13.26
N PRO A 35 -7.66 19.48 14.45
CA PRO A 35 -7.47 18.39 15.41
C PRO A 35 -8.74 17.60 15.65
N LEU A 36 -8.62 16.29 15.88
CA LEU A 36 -9.77 15.40 16.07
C LEU A 36 -10.71 15.88 17.19
N GLU A 37 -10.13 16.38 18.29
CA GLU A 37 -10.87 16.97 19.42
C GLU A 37 -11.71 18.20 19.04
N ASP A 38 -11.31 18.93 18.00
CA ASP A 38 -11.94 20.15 17.51
C ASP A 38 -12.81 19.90 16.25
N ASN A 39 -13.01 18.64 15.82
CA ASN A 39 -13.74 18.29 14.60
C ASN A 39 -15.02 17.49 14.90
N PRO A 40 -16.08 18.14 15.41
CA PRO A 40 -17.32 17.46 15.76
C PRO A 40 -17.93 16.78 14.53
N GLY A 41 -18.35 15.54 14.69
CA GLY A 41 -18.97 14.74 13.62
C GLY A 41 -18.00 13.84 12.85
N ILE A 42 -16.70 13.88 13.17
CA ILE A 42 -15.78 12.80 12.88
C ILE A 42 -15.24 12.22 14.18
N ARG A 43 -14.77 10.99 14.14
CA ARG A 43 -14.21 10.26 15.29
C ARG A 43 -12.84 9.65 14.99
N ASP A 44 -12.41 9.71 13.74
CA ASP A 44 -11.10 9.22 13.33
C ASP A 44 -10.66 9.85 12.00
N TYR A 45 -9.34 9.89 11.80
CA TYR A 45 -8.69 10.20 10.55
C TYR A 45 -7.95 8.95 10.04
N VAL A 46 -8.30 8.52 8.83
CA VAL A 46 -7.57 7.46 8.12
C VAL A 46 -6.82 8.09 6.96
N ILE A 47 -5.50 7.93 6.98
CA ILE A 47 -4.61 8.53 6.00
C ILE A 47 -4.27 7.50 4.93
N PHE A 48 -4.36 7.90 3.67
CA PHE A 48 -3.86 7.16 2.53
C PHE A 48 -2.67 7.92 1.94
N SER A 49 -1.60 7.22 1.59
CA SER A 49 -0.58 7.76 0.70
C SER A 49 0.02 6.64 -0.15
N HIS A 50 0.76 7.00 -1.21
CA HIS A 50 1.41 5.97 -2.02
C HIS A 50 2.70 5.47 -1.35
N ARG A 51 3.66 6.38 -1.15
CA ARG A 51 4.94 6.08 -0.49
C ARG A 51 4.76 6.13 1.03
N PRO A 52 5.24 5.12 1.78
CA PRO A 52 5.20 5.14 3.23
C PRO A 52 6.22 6.12 3.80
N ILE A 53 5.95 6.57 5.03
CA ILE A 53 6.89 7.39 5.82
C ILE A 53 8.17 6.58 6.12
N VAL A 54 8.00 5.29 6.40
CA VAL A 54 9.08 4.37 6.74
C VAL A 54 8.90 3.05 5.99
N ASP A 55 10.00 2.47 5.51
CA ASP A 55 10.01 1.10 5.04
C ASP A 55 10.01 0.13 6.24
N LEU A 56 8.99 -0.72 6.34
CA LEU A 56 8.80 -1.64 7.46
C LEU A 56 9.66 -2.91 7.38
N ARG A 57 10.32 -3.19 6.24
CA ARG A 57 11.20 -4.37 6.06
C ARG A 57 12.41 -4.32 7.01
N PRO A 58 13.14 -5.44 7.22
CA PRO A 58 14.46 -5.41 7.84
C PRO A 58 15.41 -4.44 7.14
N ILE A 59 16.32 -3.78 7.86
CA ILE A 59 17.19 -2.72 7.31
C ILE A 59 18.01 -3.23 6.11
N GLU A 60 18.42 -4.50 6.17
CA GLU A 60 19.22 -5.19 5.17
C GLU A 60 18.45 -5.42 3.85
N GLU A 61 17.12 -5.36 3.90
CA GLU A 61 16.21 -5.60 2.78
C GLU A 61 15.56 -4.32 2.23
N ARG A 62 15.89 -3.16 2.80
CA ARG A 62 15.34 -1.85 2.39
C ARG A 62 16.15 -1.27 1.23
N PRO A 63 15.59 -1.17 0.02
CA PRO A 63 16.12 -0.31 -1.01
C PRO A 63 15.91 1.15 -0.59
N SER A 64 16.72 2.07 -1.10
CA SER A 64 16.66 3.48 -0.69
C SER A 64 15.34 4.16 -1.04
N ASP A 65 14.74 3.79 -2.17
CA ASP A 65 13.68 4.53 -2.86
C ASP A 65 12.23 4.18 -2.49
N HIS A 66 12.04 3.32 -1.48
CA HIS A 66 10.73 2.73 -1.16
C HIS A 66 9.98 3.42 0.00
N SER A 67 10.56 4.46 0.59
CA SER A 67 9.90 5.35 1.56
C SER A 67 10.25 6.80 1.27
N ILE A 68 9.69 7.73 2.04
CA ILE A 68 10.10 9.15 1.98
C ILE A 68 11.61 9.25 2.28
N GLU A 69 12.39 9.75 1.31
CA GLU A 69 13.86 9.83 1.40
C GLU A 69 14.37 11.18 1.93
N ASN A 70 13.58 12.25 1.78
CA ASN A 70 14.05 13.59 2.11
C ASN A 70 14.27 13.73 3.63
N PHE A 71 15.43 14.31 3.98
CA PHE A 71 15.85 14.49 5.36
C PHE A 71 14.80 15.27 6.18
N GLY A 72 14.24 14.61 7.20
CA GLY A 72 13.26 15.19 8.11
C GLY A 72 11.83 15.30 7.57
N GLU A 73 11.55 15.00 6.29
CA GLU A 73 10.19 15.06 5.75
C GLU A 73 9.28 14.03 6.40
N GLY A 74 9.77 12.79 6.55
CA GLY A 74 9.00 11.70 7.17
C GLY A 74 8.63 11.99 8.63
N GLU A 75 9.58 12.52 9.41
CA GLU A 75 9.35 12.93 10.81
C GLU A 75 8.34 14.07 10.89
N TRP A 76 8.54 15.12 10.09
CA TRP A 76 7.60 16.24 10.01
C TRP A 76 6.19 15.75 9.66
N LEU A 77 6.06 14.89 8.64
CA LEU A 77 4.76 14.38 8.22
C LEU A 77 4.11 13.57 9.33
N ARG A 78 4.86 12.69 10.01
CA ARG A 78 4.36 11.92 11.15
C ARG A 78 3.84 12.83 12.25
N GLU A 79 4.60 13.85 12.63
CA GLU A 79 4.19 14.81 13.66
C GLU A 79 2.89 15.53 13.28
N GLN A 80 2.76 15.99 12.03
CA GLN A 80 1.55 16.65 11.56
C GLN A 80 0.33 15.72 11.61
N LEU A 81 0.49 14.45 11.23
CA LEU A 81 -0.58 13.45 11.30
C LEU A 81 -1.00 13.17 12.74
N LEU A 82 -0.03 12.99 13.64
CA LEU A 82 -0.31 12.75 15.05
C LEU A 82 -0.96 13.95 15.73
N GLN A 83 -0.58 15.17 15.34
CA GLN A 83 -1.12 16.43 15.84
C GLN A 83 -2.60 16.61 15.48
N ILE A 84 -3.02 16.21 14.28
CA ILE A 84 -4.45 16.24 13.92
C ILE A 84 -5.24 15.09 14.57
N GLY A 85 -4.57 14.18 15.29
CA GLY A 85 -5.18 13.03 15.95
C GLY A 85 -5.30 11.80 15.06
N ALA A 86 -4.68 11.78 13.87
CA ALA A 86 -4.62 10.57 13.06
C ALA A 86 -3.77 9.50 13.76
N ARG A 87 -4.22 8.24 13.66
CA ARG A 87 -3.53 7.08 14.24
C ARG A 87 -3.33 5.94 13.24
N THR A 88 -3.90 6.05 12.04
CA THR A 88 -3.75 5.05 10.99
C THR A 88 -3.31 5.68 9.68
N ILE A 89 -2.30 5.09 9.07
CA ILE A 89 -1.89 5.36 7.69
C ILE A 89 -1.85 4.05 6.90
N ILE A 90 -2.37 4.08 5.67
CA ILE A 90 -2.39 2.98 4.73
C ILE A 90 -1.60 3.41 3.50
N ASN A 91 -0.58 2.63 3.18
CA ASN A 91 0.38 2.91 2.12
C ASN A 91 0.45 1.76 1.11
N GLY A 92 1.08 2.02 -0.02
CA GLY A 92 1.44 0.99 -1.00
C GLY A 92 2.94 0.98 -1.25
N HIS A 93 3.31 1.05 -2.52
CA HIS A 93 4.68 1.24 -3.05
C HIS A 93 5.69 0.11 -2.81
N ILE A 94 5.72 -0.51 -1.62
CA ILE A 94 6.67 -1.58 -1.26
C ILE A 94 6.37 -2.93 -1.94
N HIS A 95 5.20 -3.07 -2.58
CA HIS A 95 4.77 -4.29 -3.27
C HIS A 95 4.81 -5.54 -2.35
N ASN A 96 4.51 -5.33 -1.07
CA ASN A 96 4.45 -6.34 -0.02
C ASN A 96 3.29 -6.01 0.93
N SER A 97 2.96 -6.93 1.81
CA SER A 97 2.01 -6.74 2.91
C SER A 97 2.74 -6.63 4.25
N GLY A 98 2.41 -5.61 5.04
CA GLY A 98 3.03 -5.44 6.35
C GLY A 98 2.29 -4.42 7.22
N GLU A 99 2.39 -4.58 8.53
CA GLU A 99 1.82 -3.64 9.49
C GLU A 99 2.73 -3.48 10.71
N ARG A 100 2.83 -2.26 11.23
CA ARG A 100 3.56 -1.95 12.45
C ARG A 100 3.12 -0.60 13.02
N ASP A 101 3.20 -0.43 14.34
CA ASP A 101 3.20 0.90 14.95
C ASP A 101 4.53 1.62 14.69
N ASP A 102 4.49 2.71 13.95
CA ASP A 102 5.63 3.61 13.74
C ASP A 102 5.44 4.86 14.59
N GLN A 103 5.94 4.80 15.83
CA GLN A 103 5.97 5.92 16.78
C GLN A 103 4.57 6.53 17.03
N GLY A 104 3.58 5.67 17.27
CA GLY A 104 2.19 6.06 17.53
C GLY A 104 1.33 6.24 16.28
N LEU A 105 1.89 6.03 15.08
CA LEU A 105 1.15 5.96 13.82
C LEU A 105 1.13 4.50 13.33
N HIS A 106 -0.03 3.86 13.44
CA HIS A 106 -0.21 2.50 12.97
C HIS A 106 -0.19 2.49 11.43
N THR A 107 0.84 1.86 10.88
CA THR A 107 1.20 1.93 9.46
C THR A 107 0.92 0.59 8.81
N TYR A 108 0.09 0.60 7.77
CA TYR A 108 -0.15 -0.54 6.90
C TYR A 108 0.52 -0.33 5.54
N ILE A 109 1.22 -1.33 5.06
CA ILE A 109 1.71 -1.43 3.68
C ILE A 109 0.84 -2.46 2.98
N ALA A 110 -0.10 -2.01 2.15
CA ALA A 110 -1.01 -2.83 1.36
C ALA A 110 -0.61 -2.75 -0.13
N GLY A 111 0.62 -3.17 -0.44
CA GLY A 111 1.25 -2.95 -1.74
C GLY A 111 1.02 -4.04 -2.79
N GLU A 112 0.38 -5.16 -2.46
CA GLU A 112 0.39 -6.39 -3.28
C GLU A 112 -0.63 -6.41 -4.42
N GLY A 113 -0.92 -5.25 -5.00
CA GLY A 113 -1.74 -5.17 -6.21
C GLY A 113 -1.19 -6.09 -7.31
N LEU A 114 -2.09 -6.84 -7.94
CA LEU A 114 -1.77 -7.89 -8.93
C LEU A 114 -1.03 -9.12 -8.37
N ALA A 115 -1.10 -9.38 -7.06
CA ALA A 115 -0.48 -10.53 -6.40
C ALA A 115 1.01 -10.73 -6.78
N HIS A 116 1.76 -9.63 -6.87
CA HIS A 116 3.16 -9.65 -7.32
C HIS A 116 4.03 -10.60 -6.49
N LEU A 117 3.81 -10.66 -5.18
CA LEU A 117 4.56 -11.56 -4.30
C LEU A 117 4.35 -13.04 -4.66
N ASP A 118 3.15 -13.43 -5.09
CA ASP A 118 2.88 -14.81 -5.52
C ASP A 118 3.62 -15.16 -6.81
N ILE A 119 3.73 -14.22 -7.75
CA ILE A 119 4.56 -14.39 -8.94
C ILE A 119 6.02 -14.61 -8.53
N VAL A 120 6.57 -13.73 -7.70
CA VAL A 120 7.97 -13.82 -7.26
C VAL A 120 8.23 -15.14 -6.53
N ARG A 121 7.33 -15.56 -5.62
CA ARG A 121 7.47 -16.79 -4.83
C ARG A 121 7.22 -18.06 -5.64
N SER A 122 6.40 -18.00 -6.68
CA SER A 122 6.20 -19.14 -7.59
C SER A 122 7.49 -19.56 -8.29
N GLN A 123 8.46 -18.66 -8.43
CA GLN A 123 9.71 -18.88 -9.18
C GLN A 123 9.43 -19.43 -10.60
N GLY A 124 8.34 -18.99 -11.22
CA GLY A 124 7.93 -19.42 -12.57
C GLY A 124 7.18 -20.75 -12.62
N ALA A 125 6.91 -21.39 -11.50
CA ALA A 125 6.14 -22.64 -11.45
C ALA A 125 4.65 -22.36 -11.67
N VAL A 126 4.12 -22.76 -12.83
CA VAL A 126 2.69 -22.61 -13.17
C VAL A 126 1.78 -23.29 -12.14
N GLY A 127 2.16 -24.50 -11.69
CA GLY A 127 1.37 -25.27 -10.71
C GLY A 127 1.28 -24.65 -9.32
N TRP A 128 2.11 -23.65 -9.00
CA TRP A 128 2.02 -22.88 -7.74
C TRP A 128 0.64 -22.23 -7.58
N PHE A 129 0.07 -21.77 -8.69
CA PHE A 129 -1.23 -21.11 -8.70
C PHE A 129 -2.39 -22.10 -8.53
N ASP A 130 -2.18 -23.42 -8.60
CA ASP A 130 -3.24 -24.41 -8.37
C ASP A 130 -3.46 -24.69 -6.87
N ASN A 131 -2.53 -24.27 -6.00
CA ASN A 131 -2.59 -24.49 -4.56
C ASN A 131 -2.82 -23.17 -3.80
N PRO A 132 -4.04 -22.86 -3.34
CA PRO A 132 -4.30 -21.66 -2.54
C PRO A 132 -3.46 -21.56 -1.26
N GLY A 133 -3.00 -22.67 -0.69
CA GLY A 133 -2.14 -22.68 0.49
C GLY A 133 -0.71 -22.21 0.25
N GLU A 134 -0.27 -22.17 -1.01
CA GLU A 134 1.04 -21.63 -1.42
C GLU A 134 0.97 -20.12 -1.70
N ARG A 135 -0.24 -19.56 -1.90
CA ARG A 135 -0.44 -18.14 -2.17
C ARG A 135 -0.26 -17.32 -0.88
N THR A 136 0.49 -16.25 -1.01
CA THR A 136 0.96 -15.39 0.08
C THR A 136 0.54 -13.95 -0.08
N ALA A 137 0.17 -13.51 -1.29
CA ALA A 137 -0.32 -12.17 -1.53
C ALA A 137 -1.64 -11.93 -0.79
N ARG A 138 -1.73 -10.76 -0.19
CA ARG A 138 -2.81 -10.34 0.70
C ARG A 138 -3.37 -8.99 0.27
N ILE A 139 -4.59 -8.75 0.70
CA ILE A 139 -5.29 -7.48 0.59
C ILE A 139 -5.70 -7.03 1.98
N LEU A 140 -5.57 -5.73 2.24
CA LEU A 140 -6.04 -5.13 3.48
C LEU A 140 -7.53 -4.80 3.33
N ILE A 141 -8.36 -5.36 4.21
CA ILE A 141 -9.77 -5.05 4.30
C ILE A 141 -9.99 -4.11 5.48
N GLY A 142 -10.62 -2.96 5.22
CA GLY A 142 -11.06 -2.00 6.23
C GLY A 142 -12.57 -2.02 6.38
N GLU A 143 -13.07 -2.43 7.54
CA GLU A 143 -14.49 -2.47 7.86
C GLU A 143 -14.91 -1.19 8.59
N VAL A 144 -15.90 -0.49 8.03
CA VAL A 144 -16.41 0.78 8.57
C VAL A 144 -17.83 0.58 9.08
N SER A 145 -17.96 0.50 10.41
CA SER A 145 -19.24 0.43 11.10
C SER A 145 -19.58 1.75 11.80
N PRO A 146 -20.86 2.19 11.83
CA PRO A 146 -21.25 3.37 12.58
C PRO A 146 -20.86 3.27 14.07
N GLY A 147 -20.15 4.27 14.58
CA GLY A 147 -19.78 4.36 16.00
C GLY A 147 -18.62 3.46 16.46
N GLU A 148 -18.04 2.62 15.60
CA GLU A 148 -16.97 1.68 15.98
C GLU A 148 -15.66 1.95 15.24
N PRO A 149 -14.48 1.91 15.89
CA PRO A 149 -13.19 2.09 15.19
C PRO A 149 -13.10 1.26 13.91
N VAL A 150 -12.41 1.77 12.89
CA VAL A 150 -12.18 0.99 11.66
C VAL A 150 -11.43 -0.28 12.05
N ARG A 151 -11.97 -1.43 11.63
CA ARG A 151 -11.31 -2.71 11.86
C ARG A 151 -10.56 -3.09 10.60
N TYR A 152 -9.30 -3.48 10.77
CA TYR A 152 -8.46 -3.91 9.67
C TYR A 152 -8.12 -5.38 9.84
N HIS A 153 -8.15 -6.11 8.73
CA HIS A 153 -7.61 -7.46 8.67
C HIS A 153 -7.04 -7.73 7.29
N TRP A 154 -6.05 -8.62 7.26
CA TRP A 154 -5.49 -9.13 6.02
C TRP A 154 -6.30 -10.32 5.55
N ASP A 155 -6.73 -10.30 4.30
CA ASP A 155 -7.31 -11.44 3.62
C ASP A 155 -6.41 -11.87 2.46
N ALA A 156 -6.54 -13.11 2.02
CA ALA A 156 -5.82 -13.62 0.86
C ALA A 156 -6.34 -12.94 -0.41
N LEU A 157 -5.43 -12.38 -1.22
CA LEU A 157 -5.79 -11.75 -2.49
C LEU A 157 -6.31 -12.78 -3.50
N ASN A 158 -5.78 -14.01 -3.44
CA ASN A 158 -6.23 -15.17 -4.21
C ASN A 158 -6.42 -14.90 -5.72
N MET A 159 -5.56 -14.06 -6.29
CA MET A 159 -5.65 -13.70 -7.70
C MET A 159 -5.44 -14.95 -8.56
N PRO A 160 -6.38 -15.28 -9.46
CA PRO A 160 -6.23 -16.42 -10.37
C PRO A 160 -5.21 -16.10 -11.46
N LEU A 161 -4.54 -17.12 -11.99
CA LEU A 161 -3.43 -16.95 -12.93
C LEU A 161 -3.84 -16.21 -14.22
N ASP A 162 -5.06 -16.45 -14.70
CA ASP A 162 -5.67 -15.79 -15.86
C ASP A 162 -5.89 -14.27 -15.67
N ALA A 163 -5.96 -13.80 -14.43
CA ALA A 163 -6.04 -12.35 -14.16
C ALA A 163 -4.69 -11.64 -14.32
N HIS A 164 -3.57 -12.35 -14.50
CA HIS A 164 -2.22 -11.77 -14.62
C HIS A 164 -1.84 -11.35 -16.05
N CYS A 165 -2.80 -10.94 -16.88
CA CYS A 165 -2.58 -10.54 -18.27
C CYS A 165 -1.95 -9.16 -18.49
N SER A 166 -1.56 -8.46 -17.41
CA SER A 166 -0.89 -7.16 -17.47
C SER A 166 0.37 -7.21 -18.34
N THR A 167 0.39 -6.44 -19.43
CA THR A 167 1.55 -6.33 -20.33
C THR A 167 2.80 -5.84 -19.60
N ARG A 168 2.63 -4.90 -18.66
CA ARG A 168 3.76 -4.38 -17.86
C ARG A 168 4.37 -5.49 -17.00
N LEU A 169 3.55 -6.24 -16.29
CA LEU A 169 4.01 -7.31 -15.40
C LEU A 169 4.75 -8.40 -16.18
N ARG A 170 4.22 -8.80 -17.34
CA ARG A 170 4.89 -9.76 -18.23
C ARG A 170 6.22 -9.22 -18.77
N ALA A 171 6.28 -7.94 -19.13
CA ALA A 171 7.53 -7.31 -19.55
C ALA A 171 8.57 -7.25 -18.41
N ASP A 172 8.14 -7.08 -17.16
CA ASP A 172 9.04 -7.11 -16.00
C ASP A 172 9.55 -8.54 -15.73
N MET A 173 8.69 -9.56 -15.77
CA MET A 173 9.10 -10.98 -15.65
C MET A 173 10.10 -11.39 -16.74
N ALA A 174 9.91 -10.94 -17.99
CA ALA A 174 10.79 -11.30 -19.11
C ALA A 174 12.22 -10.72 -18.99
N LYS A 175 12.46 -9.75 -18.09
CA LYS A 175 13.80 -9.25 -17.80
C LYS A 175 14.63 -10.27 -17.00
N GLU A 176 13.96 -11.11 -16.21
CA GLU A 176 14.56 -12.17 -15.40
C GLU A 176 14.70 -13.47 -16.22
N LYS A 177 15.66 -13.48 -17.15
CA LYS A 177 15.85 -14.56 -18.14
C LYS A 177 15.99 -15.93 -17.47
N GLY A 178 15.19 -16.90 -17.92
CA GLY A 178 15.26 -18.29 -17.45
C GLY A 178 14.53 -18.54 -16.13
N HIS A 179 13.96 -17.50 -15.50
CA HIS A 179 13.25 -17.64 -14.23
C HIS A 179 11.73 -17.80 -14.43
N PHE A 180 11.15 -17.10 -15.40
CA PHE A 180 9.70 -17.08 -15.60
C PHE A 180 9.24 -17.60 -16.96
N ASP A 181 10.12 -18.24 -17.74
CA ASP A 181 9.84 -18.62 -19.13
C ASP A 181 8.56 -19.49 -19.26
N ALA A 182 8.42 -20.54 -18.45
CA ALA A 182 7.24 -21.41 -18.47
C ALA A 182 5.96 -20.68 -18.06
N LEU A 183 6.05 -19.78 -17.06
CA LEU A 183 4.93 -18.97 -16.61
C LEU A 183 4.52 -17.96 -17.69
N LEU A 184 5.48 -17.33 -18.35
CA LEU A 184 5.27 -16.40 -19.45
C LEU A 184 4.61 -17.08 -20.64
N ASP A 185 5.09 -18.25 -21.06
CA ASP A 185 4.49 -19.05 -22.14
C ASP A 185 3.05 -19.43 -21.82
N HIS A 186 2.78 -19.84 -20.57
CA HIS A 186 1.44 -20.16 -20.12
C HIS A 186 0.51 -18.93 -20.14
N LEU A 187 0.96 -17.80 -19.58
CA LEU A 187 0.23 -16.53 -19.61
C LEU A 187 -0.05 -16.07 -21.05
N ASP A 188 0.90 -16.24 -21.95
CA ASP A 188 0.73 -15.90 -23.36
C ASP A 188 -0.35 -16.72 -24.05
N SER A 189 -0.55 -17.98 -23.65
CA SER A 189 -1.62 -18.84 -24.16
C SER A 189 -2.99 -18.38 -23.67
N ILE A 190 -3.13 -18.13 -22.36
CA ILE A 190 -4.43 -17.80 -21.76
C ILE A 190 -4.86 -16.36 -22.08
N CYS A 191 -3.94 -15.40 -22.03
CA CYS A 191 -4.26 -13.98 -22.25
C CYS A 191 -4.57 -13.63 -23.72
N LYS A 192 -4.20 -14.48 -24.68
CA LYS A 192 -4.58 -14.32 -26.09
C LYS A 192 -6.01 -14.78 -26.37
N ASN A 193 -6.60 -15.61 -25.49
CA ASN A 193 -7.96 -16.14 -25.65
C ASN A 193 -9.04 -15.23 -25.04
N ASP A 194 -8.66 -14.23 -24.23
CA ASP A 194 -9.55 -13.23 -23.62
C ASP A 194 -9.61 -11.90 -24.41
N SER A 195 -9.16 -11.89 -25.68
CA SER A 195 -9.13 -10.73 -26.58
C SER A 195 -10.29 -10.72 -27.58
#